data_AF-A0A8T3Q256-F1
#
_entry.id   AF-A0A8T3Q256-F1
#
_cell.length_a   1.000
_cell.length_b   1.000
_cell.length_c   1.000
_cell.angle_alpha   90.00
_cell.angle_beta   90.00
_cell.angle_gamma   90.00
#
_symmetry.space_group_name_H-M   'P 1'
#
loop_
_entity.id
_entity.type
_entity.pdbx_description
1 polymer ?
#
loop_
_entity_poly.entity_id
_entity_poly.type
_entity_poly.pdbx_seq_one_letter_code
_entity_poly.pdbx_strand_id
1 'polypeptide(L)'
;MSAYRAARTTPRKGRPVLAIALISIVAIIVGFILGSLFRDGDGETAGGSPSAGVSGSASASATASSSASVAPSALASASAAPDASAPAPVVAAPEGLIPPGSIVSVVTDGLRMREGPSTESSLVDDLPVEQLLLVGYAQRSDWGPVSAGGFAWYPVIRLGELTELPPLSNGPLMTTSAVGWVAAGDETEAYIQLLEPRCPTRPVNLTTVEAMQPWEQLACFGREQITLEGTFGCGGCDALIVGSFEPAWLAFPTNGALLSVDPNARRGPLEMRFAPSGPPQPEHGQILRVVGHFDDPAAVGCTVSPGEPPVPLDSRAAELYCREQFVVESIEVTGTDPDFP
;
A
#
# COMPACT_ATOMS: atom_id res chain seq x y z
N MET A 1 27.05 35.98 23.37
CA MET A 1 26.73 37.04 22.39
C MET A 1 27.47 36.71 21.10
N SER A 2 26.82 35.95 20.21
CA SER A 2 27.43 35.45 18.96
C SER A 2 26.76 36.14 17.79
N ALA A 3 27.55 36.80 16.96
CA ALA A 3 27.08 37.70 15.91
C ALA A 3 26.53 36.91 14.71
N TYR A 4 25.25 37.14 14.41
CA TYR A 4 24.55 36.65 13.22
C TYR A 4 25.14 37.33 11.97
N ARG A 5 25.87 36.59 11.13
CA ARG A 5 26.27 37.05 9.79
C ARG A 5 25.12 36.81 8.82
N ALA A 6 24.53 37.91 8.34
CA ALA A 6 23.54 37.88 7.26
C ALA A 6 24.19 37.40 5.95
N ALA A 7 23.67 36.30 5.40
CA ALA A 7 24.02 35.83 4.07
C ALA A 7 23.40 36.76 3.00
N ARG A 8 24.23 37.26 2.09
CA ARG A 8 23.81 38.05 0.93
C ARG A 8 23.11 37.14 -0.07
N THR A 9 21.82 37.37 -0.28
CA THR A 9 21.06 36.84 -1.40
C THR A 9 21.48 37.54 -2.68
N THR A 10 22.10 36.80 -3.61
CA THR A 10 22.33 37.28 -4.98
C THR A 10 21.00 37.27 -5.77
N PRO A 11 20.69 38.32 -6.53
CA PRO A 11 19.46 38.39 -7.32
C PRO A 11 19.49 37.39 -8.49
N ARG A 12 18.51 36.49 -8.53
CA ARG A 12 18.25 35.58 -9.65
C ARG A 12 17.83 36.41 -10.88
N LYS A 13 18.64 36.34 -11.93
CA LYS A 13 18.39 36.92 -13.26
C LYS A 13 17.14 36.26 -13.85
N GLY A 14 16.10 37.06 -14.10
CA GLY A 14 14.83 36.60 -14.68
C GLY A 14 15.01 35.98 -16.06
N ARG A 15 14.39 34.82 -16.27
CA ARG A 15 14.20 34.22 -17.61
C ARG A 15 12.88 34.74 -18.20
N PRO A 16 12.83 35.10 -19.49
CA PRO A 16 11.62 35.64 -20.12
C PRO A 16 10.56 34.54 -20.30
N VAL A 17 9.38 34.74 -19.68
CA VAL A 17 8.20 33.83 -19.70
C VAL A 17 7.30 34.12 -20.93
N LEU A 18 7.88 34.52 -22.06
CA LEU A 18 7.11 35.05 -23.20
C LEU A 18 7.51 34.36 -24.50
N ALA A 19 7.30 33.03 -24.59
CA ALA A 19 7.43 32.29 -25.85
C ALA A 19 6.60 31.00 -25.95
N ILE A 20 6.05 30.46 -24.84
CA ILE A 20 5.39 29.13 -24.87
C ILE A 20 3.87 29.23 -25.14
N ALA A 21 3.24 30.39 -24.92
CA ALA A 21 1.79 30.54 -25.09
C ALA A 21 1.30 30.52 -26.56
N LEU A 22 2.19 30.67 -27.55
CA LEU A 22 1.80 30.77 -28.97
C LEU A 22 1.89 29.44 -29.74
N ILE A 23 2.60 28.44 -29.23
CA ILE A 23 2.74 27.13 -29.90
C ILE A 23 1.55 26.20 -29.57
N SER A 24 0.95 26.32 -28.38
CA SER A 24 -0.16 25.46 -27.95
C SER A 24 -1.50 25.74 -28.66
N ILE A 25 -1.73 26.98 -29.13
CA ILE A 25 -3.01 27.33 -29.81
C ILE A 25 -3.04 26.80 -31.26
N VAL A 26 -1.89 26.69 -31.94
CA VAL A 26 -1.84 26.17 -33.31
C VAL A 26 -2.05 24.65 -33.35
N ALA A 27 -1.59 23.90 -32.34
CA ALA A 27 -1.78 22.44 -32.28
C ALA A 27 -3.25 22.02 -32.07
N ILE A 28 -4.02 22.79 -31.29
CA ILE A 28 -5.43 22.49 -31.02
C ILE A 28 -6.30 22.74 -32.27
N ILE A 29 -5.98 23.76 -33.07
CA ILE A 29 -6.74 24.06 -34.30
C ILE A 29 -6.47 23.03 -35.41
N VAL A 30 -5.24 22.52 -35.54
CA VAL A 30 -4.92 21.50 -36.55
C VAL A 30 -5.52 20.13 -36.20
N GLY A 31 -5.58 19.76 -34.91
CA GLY A 31 -6.23 18.52 -34.46
C GLY A 31 -7.75 18.49 -34.73
N PHE A 32 -8.43 19.62 -34.60
CA PHE A 32 -9.88 19.70 -34.82
C PHE A 32 -10.28 19.68 -36.30
N ILE A 33 -9.38 20.07 -37.21
CA ILE A 33 -9.65 20.06 -38.66
C ILE A 33 -9.35 18.69 -39.28
N LEU A 34 -8.44 17.88 -38.71
CA LEU A 34 -8.15 16.53 -39.20
C LEU A 34 -9.10 15.45 -38.64
N GLY A 35 -9.73 15.66 -37.49
CA GLY A 35 -10.68 14.72 -36.89
C GLY A 35 -12.06 14.69 -37.56
N SER A 36 -12.41 15.70 -38.36
CA SER A 36 -13.74 15.81 -39.01
C SER A 36 -13.81 15.20 -40.40
N LEU A 37 -12.72 14.66 -40.94
CA LEU A 37 -12.68 14.03 -42.28
C LEU A 37 -12.75 12.49 -42.26
N PHE A 38 -12.89 11.85 -41.10
CA PHE A 38 -12.92 10.38 -40.97
C PHE A 38 -14.19 9.81 -40.33
N ARG A 39 -15.29 10.56 -40.34
CA ARG A 39 -16.57 10.10 -39.78
C ARG A 39 -17.64 10.06 -40.85
N ASP A 40 -17.44 9.19 -41.85
CA ASP A 40 -18.48 8.64 -42.70
C ASP A 40 -18.13 7.17 -42.97
N GLY A 41 -19.06 6.29 -42.59
CA GLY A 41 -18.87 4.84 -42.64
C GLY A 41 -20.10 4.12 -42.12
N ASP A 42 -21.25 4.41 -42.73
CA ASP A 42 -22.43 3.55 -42.68
C ASP A 42 -22.08 2.15 -43.19
N GLY A 43 -22.56 1.10 -42.52
CA GLY A 43 -22.28 -0.26 -42.97
C GLY A 43 -22.88 -1.39 -42.14
N GLU A 44 -24.13 -1.70 -42.46
CA GLU A 44 -24.62 -3.08 -42.65
C GLU A 44 -25.06 -3.92 -41.43
N THR A 45 -26.38 -4.00 -41.31
CA THR A 45 -27.17 -5.09 -40.74
C THR A 45 -26.84 -6.46 -41.32
N ALA A 46 -26.58 -7.46 -40.47
CA ALA A 46 -26.83 -8.86 -40.79
C ALA A 46 -27.34 -9.60 -39.55
N GLY A 47 -28.61 -10.00 -39.61
CA GLY A 47 -29.22 -10.89 -38.65
C GLY A 47 -28.67 -12.31 -38.78
N GLY A 48 -28.47 -12.97 -37.64
CA GLY A 48 -28.09 -14.37 -37.55
C GLY A 48 -28.72 -15.00 -36.31
N SER A 49 -29.92 -15.55 -36.49
CA SER A 49 -30.50 -16.55 -35.58
C SER A 49 -29.84 -17.90 -35.89
N PRO A 50 -29.47 -18.71 -34.89
CA PRO A 50 -30.19 -19.98 -34.77
C PRO A 50 -30.43 -20.48 -33.32
N SER A 51 -31.65 -20.98 -33.13
CA SER A 51 -32.05 -22.29 -32.60
C SER A 51 -31.19 -23.04 -31.56
N ALA A 52 -31.78 -23.17 -30.37
CA ALA A 52 -32.16 -24.40 -29.63
C ALA A 52 -31.27 -25.67 -29.62
N GLY A 53 -31.11 -26.21 -28.40
CA GLY A 53 -30.74 -27.59 -28.07
C GLY A 53 -29.61 -27.62 -27.02
N VAL A 54 -29.61 -28.35 -25.92
CA VAL A 54 -30.33 -29.58 -25.54
C VAL A 54 -30.30 -29.70 -24.01
N SER A 55 -31.43 -30.11 -23.42
CA SER A 55 -31.54 -30.59 -22.05
C SER A 55 -30.74 -31.88 -21.83
N GLY A 56 -29.83 -31.88 -20.85
CA GLY A 56 -29.20 -33.07 -20.32
C GLY A 56 -29.43 -33.19 -18.82
N SER A 57 -30.56 -33.79 -18.43
CA SER A 57 -30.78 -34.29 -17.07
C SER A 57 -29.98 -35.58 -16.89
N ALA A 58 -29.08 -35.60 -15.91
CA ALA A 58 -28.52 -36.83 -15.36
C ALA A 58 -28.78 -36.85 -13.86
N SER A 59 -29.85 -37.58 -13.48
CA SER A 59 -30.03 -38.12 -12.15
C SER A 59 -28.99 -39.20 -11.90
N ALA A 60 -28.29 -39.12 -10.78
CA ALA A 60 -27.63 -40.28 -10.18
C ALA A 60 -27.99 -40.33 -8.69
N SER A 61 -28.75 -41.36 -8.36
CA SER A 61 -29.19 -41.71 -7.02
C SER A 61 -28.07 -42.36 -6.20
N ALA A 62 -28.07 -42.02 -4.91
CA ALA A 62 -27.86 -42.86 -3.73
C ALA A 62 -26.58 -43.73 -3.62
N THR A 63 -25.84 -43.58 -2.51
CA THR A 63 -25.56 -44.73 -1.63
C THR A 63 -25.30 -44.32 -0.17
N ALA A 64 -26.01 -45.06 0.68
CA ALA A 64 -26.01 -45.32 2.12
C ALA A 64 -24.90 -44.83 3.09
N SER A 65 -25.42 -44.45 4.25
CA SER A 65 -24.92 -44.53 5.62
C SER A 65 -23.84 -45.58 5.94
N SER A 66 -22.84 -45.14 6.70
CA SER A 66 -22.29 -45.93 7.80
C SER A 66 -21.98 -45.01 8.99
N SER A 67 -22.78 -45.14 10.06
CA SER A 67 -22.52 -44.53 11.37
C SER A 67 -21.50 -45.38 12.10
N ALA A 68 -20.27 -44.87 12.22
CA ALA A 68 -19.30 -45.35 13.19
C ALA A 68 -19.35 -44.44 14.42
N SER A 69 -19.98 -44.94 15.49
CA SER A 69 -19.96 -44.32 16.81
C SER A 69 -18.58 -44.58 17.42
N VAL A 70 -17.72 -43.55 17.43
CA VAL A 70 -16.40 -43.58 18.08
C VAL A 70 -16.52 -42.92 19.44
N ALA A 71 -16.08 -43.65 20.46
CA ALA A 71 -16.10 -43.25 21.87
C ALA A 71 -15.26 -41.99 22.14
N PRO A 72 -15.64 -41.16 23.13
CA PRO A 72 -14.90 -39.95 23.48
C PRO A 72 -13.62 -40.36 24.22
N SER A 73 -12.46 -39.98 23.67
CA SER A 73 -11.17 -40.19 24.34
C SER A 73 -10.30 -38.95 24.26
N ALA A 74 -9.71 -38.67 25.42
CA ALA A 74 -8.70 -37.68 25.77
C ALA A 74 -9.17 -36.21 25.84
N LEU A 75 -9.39 -35.77 27.08
CA LEU A 75 -9.25 -34.38 27.51
C LEU A 75 -7.91 -33.84 26.98
N ALA A 76 -7.97 -33.03 25.92
CA ALA A 76 -6.82 -32.28 25.44
C ALA A 76 -6.33 -31.39 26.59
N SER A 77 -5.09 -31.62 27.03
CA SER A 77 -4.44 -30.76 28.02
C SER A 77 -4.47 -29.33 27.52
N ALA A 78 -5.07 -28.44 28.31
CA ALA A 78 -5.10 -27.01 28.05
C ALA A 78 -3.66 -26.55 27.79
N SER A 79 -3.35 -26.26 26.53
CA SER A 79 -2.09 -25.63 26.14
C SER A 79 -1.98 -24.35 26.96
N ALA A 80 -0.95 -24.26 27.78
CA ALA A 80 -0.72 -23.07 28.62
C ALA A 80 -0.81 -21.83 27.73
N ALA A 81 -1.68 -20.90 28.09
CA ALA A 81 -1.78 -19.63 27.39
C ALA A 81 -0.39 -18.99 27.41
N PRO A 82 0.12 -18.51 26.25
CA PRO A 82 1.41 -17.85 26.20
C PRO A 82 1.42 -16.68 27.20
N ASP A 83 2.56 -16.50 27.87
CA ASP A 83 2.77 -15.41 28.83
C ASP A 83 2.54 -14.08 28.10
N ALA A 84 1.52 -13.32 28.51
CA ALA A 84 1.13 -12.05 27.91
C ALA A 84 2.23 -10.98 28.00
N SER A 85 3.34 -11.26 28.71
CA SER A 85 4.46 -10.35 28.92
C SER A 85 5.64 -10.59 27.98
N ALA A 86 5.67 -11.69 27.23
CA ALA A 86 6.77 -11.95 26.30
C ALA A 86 6.69 -10.98 25.10
N PRO A 87 7.80 -10.35 24.69
CA PRO A 87 7.81 -9.51 23.49
C PRO A 87 7.35 -10.34 22.29
N ALA A 88 6.40 -9.81 21.50
CA ALA A 88 6.02 -10.47 20.27
C ALA A 88 7.25 -10.64 19.37
N PRO A 89 7.39 -11.80 18.71
CA PRO A 89 8.50 -12.02 17.80
C PRO A 89 8.40 -11.02 16.63
N VAL A 90 9.47 -10.26 16.42
CA VAL A 90 9.59 -9.33 15.29
C VAL A 90 9.49 -10.11 13.99
N VAL A 91 8.63 -9.68 13.06
CA VAL A 91 8.55 -10.29 11.73
C VAL A 91 9.78 -9.86 10.93
N ALA A 92 10.62 -10.84 10.56
CA ALA A 92 11.80 -10.59 9.75
C ALA A 92 11.45 -10.33 8.28
N ALA A 93 12.20 -9.45 7.63
CA ALA A 93 12.09 -9.24 6.19
C ALA A 93 12.50 -10.54 5.45
N PRO A 94 11.75 -10.96 4.42
CA PRO A 94 12.13 -12.14 3.65
C PRO A 94 13.46 -11.93 2.89
N GLU A 95 14.31 -12.96 2.85
CA GLU A 95 15.61 -12.87 2.16
C GLU A 95 15.43 -12.51 0.68
N GLY A 96 16.27 -11.58 0.19
CA GLY A 96 16.28 -11.10 -1.19
C GLY A 96 15.09 -10.23 -1.58
N LEU A 97 14.26 -9.80 -0.62
CA LEU A 97 13.10 -8.96 -0.87
C LEU A 97 13.07 -7.80 0.11
N ILE A 98 13.05 -6.57 -0.42
CA ILE A 98 12.76 -5.38 0.38
C ILE A 98 11.24 -5.27 0.53
N PRO A 99 10.68 -5.32 1.74
CA PRO A 99 9.23 -5.26 1.94
C PRO A 99 8.61 -3.96 1.41
N PRO A 100 7.39 -3.99 0.87
CA PRO A 100 6.64 -2.77 0.60
C PRO A 100 6.38 -1.99 1.90
N GLY A 101 6.17 -0.68 1.80
CA GLY A 101 6.01 0.20 2.96
C GLY A 101 7.23 0.28 3.88
N SER A 102 8.40 -0.21 3.46
CA SER A 102 9.63 -0.12 4.25
C SER A 102 10.45 1.13 3.89
N ILE A 103 11.35 1.51 4.78
CA ILE A 103 12.29 2.60 4.53
C ILE A 103 13.67 2.01 4.26
N VAL A 104 14.31 2.49 3.21
CA VAL A 104 15.68 2.15 2.85
C VAL A 104 16.58 3.37 2.88
N SER A 105 17.87 3.15 3.06
CA SER A 105 18.92 4.15 2.88
C SER A 105 19.75 3.82 1.65
N VAL A 106 20.15 4.84 0.89
CA VAL A 106 21.08 4.68 -0.23
C VAL A 106 22.48 4.43 0.30
N VAL A 107 23.12 3.34 -0.12
CA VAL A 107 24.47 2.95 0.35
C VAL A 107 25.53 3.02 -0.74
N THR A 108 25.14 3.24 -1.99
CA THR A 108 26.06 3.47 -3.11
C THR A 108 26.07 4.92 -3.55
N ASP A 109 27.19 5.40 -4.05
CA ASP A 109 27.31 6.78 -4.55
C ASP A 109 26.68 6.91 -5.94
N GLY A 110 25.94 7.99 -6.15
CA GLY A 110 25.32 8.31 -7.44
C GLY A 110 24.21 7.34 -7.86
N LEU A 111 23.41 6.82 -6.93
CA LEU A 111 22.24 6.00 -7.27
C LEU A 111 21.24 6.82 -8.10
N ARG A 112 20.87 6.30 -9.28
CA ARG A 112 19.97 6.99 -10.21
C ARG A 112 18.52 6.53 -10.03
N MET A 113 17.65 7.46 -9.63
CA MET A 113 16.20 7.24 -9.62
C MET A 113 15.62 7.52 -11.01
N ARG A 114 14.71 6.67 -11.48
CA ARG A 114 14.22 6.70 -12.87
C ARG A 114 12.70 6.68 -12.97
N GLU A 115 12.16 7.05 -14.13
CA GLU A 115 10.71 7.06 -14.37
C GLU A 115 10.12 5.64 -14.47
N GLY A 116 10.95 4.62 -14.64
CA GLY A 116 10.53 3.22 -14.78
C GLY A 116 11.64 2.23 -14.44
N PRO A 117 11.32 0.93 -14.33
CA PRO A 117 12.24 -0.11 -13.87
C PRO A 117 13.24 -0.54 -14.95
N SER A 118 14.08 0.39 -15.45
CA SER A 118 15.07 0.12 -16.47
C SER A 118 16.17 1.19 -16.50
N THR A 119 17.40 0.81 -16.82
CA THR A 119 18.53 1.75 -17.03
C THR A 119 18.34 2.66 -18.23
N GLU A 120 17.44 2.31 -19.16
CA GLU A 120 17.09 3.10 -20.34
C GLU A 120 15.98 4.12 -20.06
N SER A 121 15.28 4.00 -18.92
CA SER A 121 14.24 4.94 -18.54
C SER A 121 14.83 6.31 -18.16
N SER A 122 14.06 7.39 -18.36
CA SER A 122 14.49 8.75 -18.06
C SER A 122 14.96 8.88 -16.60
N LEU A 123 16.01 9.67 -16.41
CA LEU A 123 16.49 10.03 -15.08
C LEU A 123 15.51 11.00 -14.41
N VAL A 124 15.06 10.67 -13.21
CA VAL A 124 14.24 11.53 -12.34
C VAL A 124 15.13 12.32 -11.39
N ASP A 125 16.08 11.64 -10.74
CA ASP A 125 16.96 12.24 -9.72
C ASP A 125 18.28 11.47 -9.58
N ASP A 126 19.31 12.14 -9.07
CA ASP A 126 20.56 11.54 -8.62
C ASP A 126 20.58 11.56 -7.08
N LEU A 127 20.51 10.37 -6.47
CA LEU A 127 20.35 10.22 -5.03
C LEU A 127 21.73 10.11 -4.34
N PRO A 128 22.03 10.95 -3.34
CA PRO A 128 23.26 10.85 -2.57
C PRO A 128 23.22 9.65 -1.61
N VAL A 129 24.40 9.23 -1.14
CA VAL A 129 24.53 8.27 -0.03
C VAL A 129 23.78 8.78 1.20
N GLU A 130 23.24 7.85 1.99
CA GLU A 130 22.42 8.06 3.19
C GLU A 130 21.02 8.62 2.92
N GLN A 131 20.66 8.96 1.68
CA GLN A 131 19.32 9.42 1.33
C GLN A 131 18.27 8.37 1.71
N LEU A 132 17.23 8.80 2.42
CA LEU A 132 16.12 7.93 2.79
C LEU A 132 15.04 7.87 1.71
N LEU A 133 14.57 6.67 1.43
CA LEU A 133 13.51 6.37 0.47
C LEU A 133 12.45 5.50 1.14
N LEU A 134 11.18 5.80 0.88
CA LEU A 134 10.06 4.90 1.19
C LEU A 134 9.83 3.98 0.00
N VAL A 135 9.97 2.67 0.20
CA VAL A 135 9.65 1.64 -0.79
C VAL A 135 8.15 1.38 -0.75
N GLY A 136 7.49 1.34 -1.90
CA GLY A 136 6.08 0.95 -1.94
C GLY A 136 5.29 1.61 -3.05
N TYR A 137 3.97 1.58 -2.89
CA TYR A 137 2.98 1.92 -3.91
C TYR A 137 2.99 3.42 -4.19
N ALA A 138 3.87 3.84 -5.09
CA ALA A 138 3.80 5.16 -5.66
C ALA A 138 2.41 5.37 -6.27
N GLN A 139 1.87 6.58 -6.14
CA GLN A 139 0.47 6.95 -6.43
C GLN A 139 -0.03 6.68 -7.88
N ARG A 140 0.78 6.05 -8.73
CA ARG A 140 0.56 5.85 -10.16
C ARG A 140 0.41 4.39 -10.57
N SER A 141 -0.04 3.53 -9.65
CA SER A 141 -0.11 2.08 -9.92
C SER A 141 1.27 1.48 -10.23
N ASP A 142 2.32 2.03 -9.62
CA ASP A 142 3.66 1.48 -9.68
C ASP A 142 3.83 0.46 -8.56
N TRP A 143 3.92 -0.81 -8.92
CA TRP A 143 4.03 -1.93 -7.97
C TRP A 143 5.30 -2.72 -8.25
N GLY A 144 6.06 -3.04 -7.21
CA GLY A 144 7.31 -3.80 -7.31
C GLY A 144 7.48 -4.84 -6.21
N PRO A 145 8.53 -5.67 -6.29
CA PRO A 145 9.66 -5.53 -7.20
C PRO A 145 9.35 -5.92 -8.66
N VAL A 146 10.11 -5.33 -9.59
CA VAL A 146 10.12 -5.72 -11.01
C VAL A 146 11.52 -6.16 -11.40
N SER A 147 11.66 -7.36 -11.98
CA SER A 147 12.94 -7.85 -12.49
C SER A 147 13.17 -7.36 -13.92
N ALA A 148 14.19 -6.54 -14.15
CA ALA A 148 14.51 -5.99 -15.46
C ALA A 148 15.98 -5.62 -15.60
N GLY A 149 16.59 -5.97 -16.74
CA GLY A 149 17.99 -5.63 -17.04
C GLY A 149 19.01 -6.24 -16.06
N GLY A 150 18.67 -7.33 -15.37
CA GLY A 150 19.53 -7.96 -14.35
C GLY A 150 19.37 -7.39 -12.93
N PHE A 151 18.45 -6.44 -12.71
CA PHE A 151 18.21 -5.82 -11.41
C PHE A 151 16.80 -6.09 -10.89
N ALA A 152 16.65 -6.09 -9.56
CA ALA A 152 15.36 -5.93 -8.91
C ALA A 152 15.06 -4.44 -8.71
N TRP A 153 14.03 -3.93 -9.40
CA TRP A 153 13.62 -2.53 -9.33
C TRP A 153 12.48 -2.34 -8.37
N TYR A 154 12.57 -1.30 -7.55
CA TYR A 154 11.56 -0.93 -6.55
C TYR A 154 11.00 0.46 -6.83
N PRO A 155 9.66 0.63 -6.78
CA PRO A 155 9.06 1.94 -6.75
C PRO A 155 9.34 2.58 -5.39
N VAL A 156 9.78 3.83 -5.42
CA VAL A 156 10.20 4.57 -4.24
C VAL A 156 9.69 6.00 -4.25
N ILE A 157 9.53 6.54 -3.05
CA ILE A 157 9.26 7.95 -2.79
C ILE A 157 10.47 8.51 -2.04
N ARG A 158 11.06 9.59 -2.56
CA ARG A 158 12.14 10.29 -1.89
C ARG A 158 11.58 11.10 -0.71
N LEU A 159 12.11 10.85 0.49
CA LEU A 159 11.66 11.45 1.74
C LEU A 159 12.33 12.83 1.99
N GLY A 160 12.27 13.71 0.99
CA GLY A 160 12.92 15.03 1.05
C GLY A 160 14.44 14.92 1.20
N GLU A 161 15.01 15.78 2.04
CA GLU A 161 16.45 15.81 2.37
C GLU A 161 16.77 15.03 3.67
N LEU A 162 15.89 14.11 4.08
CA LEU A 162 16.11 13.30 5.28
C LEU A 162 17.22 12.26 5.02
N THR A 163 18.22 12.28 5.90
CA THR A 163 19.28 11.26 6.01
C THR A 163 19.11 10.39 7.26
N GLU A 164 18.26 10.82 8.19
CA GLU A 164 17.94 10.10 9.43
C GLU A 164 16.44 10.09 9.65
N LEU A 165 15.94 9.01 10.27
CA LEU A 165 14.52 8.90 10.58
C LEU A 165 14.17 9.74 11.79
N PRO A 166 13.18 10.65 11.69
CA PRO A 166 12.67 11.33 12.87
C PRO A 166 12.01 10.32 13.83
N PRO A 167 11.95 10.61 15.14
CA PRO A 167 11.20 9.79 16.08
C PRO A 167 9.71 9.78 15.72
N LEU A 168 9.01 8.69 16.02
CA LEU A 168 7.57 8.54 15.77
C LEU A 168 6.73 9.64 16.43
N SER A 169 7.21 10.24 17.53
CA SER A 169 6.58 11.38 18.19
C SER A 169 6.42 12.62 17.31
N ASN A 170 7.14 12.68 16.18
CA ASN A 170 7.02 13.79 15.22
C ASN A 170 5.86 13.60 14.24
N GLY A 171 5.14 12.48 14.32
CA GLY A 171 4.02 12.15 13.44
C GLY A 171 4.45 11.47 12.13
N PRO A 172 3.51 11.28 11.18
CA PRO A 172 3.78 10.58 9.92
C PRO A 172 4.78 11.34 9.03
N LEU A 173 5.53 10.57 8.24
CA LEU A 173 6.45 11.09 7.24
C LEU A 173 5.66 11.66 6.05
N MET A 174 5.44 12.97 6.03
CA MET A 174 4.62 13.65 5.01
C MET A 174 5.44 14.39 3.94
N THR A 175 6.77 14.26 3.93
CA THR A 175 7.63 14.97 2.98
C THR A 175 7.89 14.12 1.74
N THR A 176 7.27 14.47 0.62
CA THR A 176 7.56 13.86 -0.69
C THR A 176 8.20 14.90 -1.60
N SER A 177 9.37 14.59 -2.16
CA SER A 177 10.06 15.48 -3.10
C SER A 177 10.08 14.92 -4.53
N ALA A 178 10.15 13.60 -4.67
CA ALA A 178 10.17 12.92 -5.97
C ALA A 178 9.69 11.47 -5.83
N VAL A 179 9.21 10.91 -6.94
CA VAL A 179 8.71 9.54 -7.05
C VAL A 179 9.35 8.89 -8.28
N GLY A 180 9.80 7.66 -8.16
CA GLY A 180 10.41 6.93 -9.27
C GLY A 180 10.80 5.51 -8.89
N TRP A 181 11.75 4.96 -9.63
CA TRP A 181 12.24 3.60 -9.50
C TRP A 181 13.73 3.58 -9.25
N VAL A 182 14.18 2.70 -8.35
CA VAL A 182 15.60 2.43 -8.09
C VAL A 182 15.89 0.94 -8.17
N ALA A 183 17.08 0.59 -8.63
CA ALA A 183 17.59 -0.77 -8.55
C ALA A 183 18.05 -1.05 -7.11
N ALA A 184 17.75 -2.24 -6.59
CA ALA A 184 18.17 -2.62 -5.24
C ALA A 184 19.68 -2.90 -5.11
N GLY A 185 20.30 -3.31 -6.20
CA GLY A 185 21.69 -3.79 -6.26
C GLY A 185 21.88 -4.69 -7.48
N ASP A 186 23.12 -5.11 -7.71
CA ASP A 186 23.48 -6.15 -8.67
C ASP A 186 23.94 -7.43 -7.96
N GLU A 187 24.58 -8.35 -8.70
CA GLU A 187 25.09 -9.62 -8.16
C GLU A 187 26.25 -9.43 -7.15
N THR A 188 26.88 -8.25 -7.14
CA THR A 188 28.11 -7.98 -6.41
C THR A 188 27.92 -6.99 -5.26
N GLU A 189 26.99 -6.04 -5.38
CA GLU A 189 26.79 -4.99 -4.39
C GLU A 189 25.32 -4.55 -4.27
N ALA A 190 24.93 -4.19 -3.04
CA ALA A 190 23.66 -3.55 -2.76
C ALA A 190 23.76 -2.05 -2.97
N TYR A 191 22.73 -1.45 -3.58
CA TYR A 191 22.64 0.00 -3.78
C TYR A 191 21.80 0.69 -2.70
N ILE A 192 20.84 -0.05 -2.12
CA ILE A 192 19.99 0.40 -1.02
C ILE A 192 20.00 -0.66 0.10
N GLN A 193 19.85 -0.19 1.33
CA GLN A 193 19.80 -1.03 2.52
C GLN A 193 18.51 -0.78 3.29
N LEU A 194 17.80 -1.86 3.63
CA LEU A 194 16.64 -1.81 4.51
C LEU A 194 17.04 -1.31 5.90
N LEU A 195 16.34 -0.28 6.39
CA LEU A 195 16.51 0.19 7.76
C LEU A 195 15.72 -0.67 8.74
N GLU A 196 16.23 -0.77 9.97
CA GLU A 196 15.54 -1.48 11.04
C GLU A 196 14.22 -0.76 11.40
N PRO A 197 13.12 -1.51 11.60
CA PRO A 197 11.84 -0.95 12.03
C PRO A 197 11.92 -0.23 13.39
N ARG A 198 11.26 0.93 13.51
CA ARG A 198 11.20 1.70 14.77
C ARG A 198 10.12 1.14 15.71
N CYS A 199 10.39 0.01 16.37
CA CYS A 199 9.40 -0.63 17.25
C CYS A 199 9.23 0.11 18.59
N PRO A 200 8.03 0.65 18.89
CA PRO A 200 7.79 1.36 20.15
C PRO A 200 7.68 0.40 21.34
N THR A 201 7.98 0.91 22.53
CA THR A 201 7.67 0.22 23.79
C THR A 201 6.16 0.20 24.03
N ARG A 202 5.66 -0.86 24.67
CA ARG A 202 4.24 -1.02 25.00
C ARG A 202 3.83 -0.24 26.26
N PRO A 203 2.56 0.21 26.40
CA PRO A 203 1.47 0.10 25.42
C PRO A 203 1.61 1.11 24.26
N VAL A 204 1.00 0.80 23.10
CA VAL A 204 0.96 1.70 21.93
C VAL A 204 -0.38 2.42 21.83
N ASN A 205 -0.41 3.56 21.15
CA ASN A 205 -1.62 4.31 20.84
C ASN A 205 -1.72 4.58 19.34
N LEU A 206 -2.90 5.02 18.88
CA LEU A 206 -3.16 5.25 17.46
C LEU A 206 -2.19 6.28 16.86
N THR A 207 -1.90 7.38 17.53
CA THR A 207 -0.94 8.40 17.07
C THR A 207 0.44 7.81 16.74
N THR A 208 0.91 6.85 17.55
CA THR A 208 2.19 6.18 17.32
C THR A 208 2.11 5.26 16.10
N VAL A 209 1.02 4.49 15.96
CA VAL A 209 0.82 3.57 14.84
C VAL A 209 0.65 4.32 13.51
N GLU A 210 -0.08 5.44 13.50
CA GLU A 210 -0.23 6.32 12.34
C GLU A 210 1.09 6.96 11.87
N ALA A 211 2.07 7.11 12.77
CA ALA A 211 3.40 7.61 12.43
C ALA A 211 4.34 6.54 11.84
N MET A 212 3.99 5.26 12.00
CA MET A 212 4.75 4.12 11.50
C MET A 212 4.43 3.87 10.03
N GLN A 213 5.41 3.40 9.27
CA GLN A 213 5.18 2.91 7.92
C GLN A 213 4.57 1.50 7.94
N PRO A 214 3.88 1.05 6.87
CA PRO A 214 3.22 -0.25 6.85
C PRO A 214 4.13 -1.43 7.23
N TRP A 215 5.38 -1.45 6.73
CA TRP A 215 6.34 -2.48 7.12
C TRP A 215 6.71 -2.43 8.61
N GLU A 216 6.82 -1.24 9.20
CA GLU A 216 7.11 -1.11 10.63
C GLU A 216 5.94 -1.66 11.46
N GLN A 217 4.70 -1.43 11.02
CA GLN A 217 3.52 -1.95 11.68
C GLN A 217 3.54 -3.49 11.68
N LEU A 218 3.74 -4.11 10.51
CA LEU A 218 3.87 -5.56 10.40
C LEU A 218 5.05 -6.11 11.22
N ALA A 219 6.24 -5.51 11.10
CA ALA A 219 7.43 -5.99 11.76
C ALA A 219 7.33 -5.93 13.29
N CYS A 220 6.73 -4.87 13.84
CA CYS A 220 6.70 -4.63 15.27
C CYS A 220 5.50 -5.27 15.99
N PHE A 221 4.39 -5.47 15.28
CA PHE A 221 3.15 -6.01 15.86
C PHE A 221 2.86 -7.43 15.38
N GLY A 222 3.11 -7.75 14.11
CA GLY A 222 2.75 -9.06 13.53
C GLY A 222 1.33 -9.47 13.94
N ARG A 223 1.20 -10.72 14.43
CA ARG A 223 -0.07 -11.30 14.89
C ARG A 223 -0.52 -10.84 16.27
N GLU A 224 0.23 -9.97 16.94
CA GLU A 224 -0.16 -9.46 18.25
C GLU A 224 -1.43 -8.60 18.11
N GLN A 225 -2.42 -8.88 18.95
CA GLN A 225 -3.59 -8.02 19.05
C GLN A 225 -3.23 -6.74 19.79
N ILE A 226 -3.51 -5.60 19.18
CA ILE A 226 -3.36 -4.28 19.79
C ILE A 226 -4.72 -3.59 19.90
N THR A 227 -4.87 -2.76 20.92
CA THR A 227 -6.07 -1.94 21.14
C THR A 227 -5.78 -0.50 20.80
N LEU A 228 -6.55 0.07 19.90
CA LEU A 228 -6.41 1.45 19.41
C LEU A 228 -7.72 2.20 19.60
N GLU A 229 -7.64 3.51 19.80
CA GLU A 229 -8.81 4.37 19.95
C GLU A 229 -8.71 5.54 18.96
N GLY A 230 -9.79 5.84 18.25
CA GLY A 230 -9.84 6.91 17.25
C GLY A 230 -11.22 7.10 16.63
N THR A 231 -11.37 8.11 15.77
CA THR A 231 -12.60 8.36 15.01
C THR A 231 -12.62 7.52 13.73
N PHE A 232 -13.73 6.84 13.50
CA PHE A 232 -13.96 6.01 12.32
C PHE A 232 -14.56 6.79 11.17
N GLY A 233 -14.08 6.46 9.97
CA GLY A 233 -14.71 6.83 8.71
C GLY A 233 -13.79 7.66 7.84
N CYS A 234 -14.21 7.83 6.60
CA CYS A 234 -13.58 8.76 5.68
C CYS A 234 -14.62 9.60 4.94
N GLY A 235 -14.51 10.92 5.05
CA GLY A 235 -15.24 11.85 4.20
C GLY A 235 -14.70 11.84 2.77
N GLY A 236 -15.19 10.93 1.93
CA GLY A 236 -14.93 10.90 0.48
C GLY A 236 -13.67 10.14 0.03
N CYS A 237 -13.38 8.97 0.62
CA CYS A 237 -12.25 8.10 0.22
C CYS A 237 -12.53 7.18 -0.98
N ASP A 238 -13.50 7.51 -1.83
CA ASP A 238 -13.82 6.68 -2.99
C ASP A 238 -12.78 6.92 -4.09
N ALA A 239 -11.70 6.13 -4.08
CA ALA A 239 -10.84 5.97 -5.24
C ALA A 239 -11.29 4.75 -6.03
N LEU A 240 -11.12 4.77 -7.36
CA LEU A 240 -11.22 3.57 -8.18
C LEU A 240 -9.82 3.13 -8.55
N ILE A 241 -9.46 1.91 -8.15
CA ILE A 241 -8.24 1.24 -8.58
C ILE A 241 -8.65 0.04 -9.43
N VAL A 242 -8.16 0.02 -10.67
CA VAL A 242 -8.35 -1.11 -11.60
C VAL A 242 -7.32 -2.20 -11.31
N GLY A 243 -7.74 -3.46 -11.41
CA GLY A 243 -6.91 -4.64 -11.20
C GLY A 243 -7.68 -5.80 -10.58
N SER A 244 -6.98 -6.90 -10.28
CA SER A 244 -7.51 -8.02 -9.50
C SER A 244 -6.78 -8.18 -8.17
N PHE A 245 -7.54 -8.37 -7.10
CA PHE A 245 -7.05 -8.38 -5.73
C PHE A 245 -7.79 -9.46 -4.95
N GLU A 246 -7.08 -10.48 -4.48
CA GLU A 246 -7.68 -11.62 -3.78
C GLU A 246 -6.91 -11.96 -2.49
N PRO A 247 -7.60 -12.14 -1.34
CA PRO A 247 -9.04 -11.98 -1.18
C PRO A 247 -9.42 -10.48 -1.17
N ALA A 248 -10.47 -10.11 -1.91
CA ALA A 248 -10.80 -8.70 -2.15
C ALA A 248 -11.03 -7.87 -0.86
N TRP A 249 -11.53 -8.46 0.21
CA TRP A 249 -11.74 -7.75 1.48
C TRP A 249 -10.44 -7.31 2.16
N LEU A 250 -9.34 -8.04 1.91
CA LEU A 250 -8.02 -7.79 2.49
C LEU A 250 -7.14 -7.00 1.51
N ALA A 251 -7.13 -7.43 0.25
CA ALA A 251 -6.18 -6.96 -0.76
C ALA A 251 -6.68 -5.76 -1.58
N PHE A 252 -8.00 -5.52 -1.68
CA PHE A 252 -8.47 -4.45 -2.56
C PHE A 252 -8.28 -3.08 -1.89
N PRO A 253 -7.49 -2.16 -2.47
CA PRO A 253 -7.07 -0.95 -1.74
C PRO A 253 -8.23 -0.02 -1.33
N THR A 254 -9.41 -0.18 -1.93
CA THR A 254 -10.58 0.67 -1.66
C THR A 254 -11.61 -0.02 -0.76
N ASN A 255 -11.36 -1.27 -0.35
CA ASN A 255 -12.17 -1.99 0.67
C ASN A 255 -11.68 -1.71 2.10
N GLY A 256 -10.81 -0.71 2.29
CA GLY A 256 -10.33 -0.29 3.60
C GLY A 256 -11.29 0.71 4.24
N ALA A 257 -11.30 0.74 5.57
CA ALA A 257 -11.89 1.83 6.33
C ALA A 257 -10.80 2.57 7.10
N LEU A 258 -11.04 3.82 7.49
CA LEU A 258 -10.03 4.62 8.19
C LEU A 258 -10.36 4.77 9.67
N LEU A 259 -9.34 4.62 10.50
CA LEU A 259 -9.33 5.06 11.89
C LEU A 259 -8.33 6.21 12.02
N SER A 260 -8.78 7.34 12.57
CA SER A 260 -7.95 8.55 12.66
C SER A 260 -7.91 9.12 14.07
N VAL A 261 -6.76 9.62 14.51
CA VAL A 261 -6.68 10.47 15.71
C VAL A 261 -7.40 11.81 15.49
N ASP A 262 -7.21 12.39 14.30
CA ASP A 262 -7.85 13.64 13.86
C ASP A 262 -8.31 13.48 12.40
N PRO A 263 -9.60 13.19 12.14
CA PRO A 263 -10.13 12.99 10.80
C PRO A 263 -10.03 14.25 9.93
N ASN A 264 -9.94 15.43 10.52
CA ASN A 264 -9.82 16.71 9.81
C ASN A 264 -8.38 16.99 9.35
N ALA A 265 -7.38 16.51 10.08
CA ALA A 265 -5.98 16.63 9.68
C ALA A 265 -5.65 15.82 8.43
N ARG A 266 -6.34 14.69 8.21
CA ARG A 266 -6.09 13.72 7.10
C ARG A 266 -4.63 13.27 7.03
N ARG A 267 -3.98 13.12 8.18
CA ARG A 267 -2.56 12.74 8.27
C ARG A 267 -2.45 11.31 8.75
N GLY A 268 -1.93 10.44 7.88
CA GLY A 268 -1.56 9.07 8.23
C GLY A 268 -2.68 8.24 8.88
N PRO A 269 -3.93 8.25 8.39
CA PRO A 269 -4.97 7.42 8.97
C PRO A 269 -4.56 5.94 8.95
N LEU A 270 -4.92 5.19 9.99
CA LEU A 270 -4.75 3.74 9.97
C LEU A 270 -5.83 3.13 9.07
N GLU A 271 -5.40 2.44 8.02
CA GLU A 271 -6.31 1.65 7.19
C GLU A 271 -6.65 0.32 7.89
N MET A 272 -7.94 0.07 8.04
CA MET A 272 -8.52 -1.09 8.70
C MET A 272 -9.25 -1.98 7.69
N ARG A 273 -9.17 -3.29 7.88
CA ARG A 273 -9.87 -4.30 7.10
C ARG A 273 -10.88 -5.02 7.97
N PHE A 274 -12.07 -5.25 7.40
CA PHE A 274 -13.13 -5.99 8.05
C PHE A 274 -13.30 -7.33 7.33
N ALA A 275 -12.87 -8.40 7.98
CA ALA A 275 -13.06 -9.75 7.45
C ALA A 275 -14.57 -10.05 7.29
N PRO A 276 -14.98 -10.86 6.30
CA PRO A 276 -16.39 -11.22 6.12
C PRO A 276 -17.03 -11.89 7.34
N SER A 277 -16.24 -12.57 8.16
CA SER A 277 -16.66 -13.19 9.42
C SER A 277 -16.46 -12.31 10.65
N GLY A 278 -15.88 -11.11 10.48
CA GLY A 278 -15.57 -10.16 11.53
C GLY A 278 -16.77 -9.31 11.95
N PRO A 279 -16.56 -8.29 12.80
CA PRO A 279 -17.61 -7.35 13.16
C PRO A 279 -18.10 -6.55 11.94
N PRO A 280 -19.35 -6.07 11.94
CA PRO A 280 -19.81 -5.15 10.91
C PRO A 280 -19.06 -3.82 10.98
N GLN A 281 -18.95 -3.13 9.85
CA GLN A 281 -18.39 -1.77 9.82
C GLN A 281 -19.28 -0.80 10.63
N PRO A 282 -18.70 0.05 11.50
CA PRO A 282 -19.43 1.09 12.24
C PRO A 282 -19.96 2.23 11.35
N GLU A 283 -20.72 3.16 11.92
CA GLU A 283 -21.13 4.37 11.20
C GLU A 283 -20.01 5.40 11.19
N HIS A 284 -19.86 6.14 10.09
CA HIS A 284 -18.88 7.24 9.98
C HIS A 284 -19.10 8.27 11.09
N GLY A 285 -18.00 8.81 11.64
CA GLY A 285 -18.01 9.75 12.75
C GLY A 285 -18.14 9.11 14.13
N GLN A 286 -18.22 7.78 14.25
CA GLN A 286 -18.18 7.12 15.55
C GLN A 286 -16.76 7.10 16.12
N ILE A 287 -16.64 7.29 17.44
CA ILE A 287 -15.39 7.09 18.17
C ILE A 287 -15.35 5.63 18.59
N LEU A 288 -14.30 4.93 18.18
CA LEU A 288 -14.15 3.50 18.39
C LEU A 288 -12.96 3.22 19.30
N ARG A 289 -13.12 2.21 20.14
CA ARG A 289 -12.03 1.38 20.62
C ARG A 289 -12.00 0.08 19.82
N VAL A 290 -10.92 -0.14 19.08
CA VAL A 290 -10.76 -1.24 18.13
C VAL A 290 -9.69 -2.19 18.65
N VAL A 291 -9.96 -3.49 18.60
CA VAL A 291 -8.94 -4.54 18.76
C VAL A 291 -8.73 -5.20 17.41
N GLY A 292 -7.48 -5.36 17.01
CA GLY A 292 -7.11 -6.00 15.75
C GLY A 292 -5.64 -6.38 15.71
N HIS A 293 -5.20 -6.95 14.59
CA HIS A 293 -3.84 -7.44 14.37
C HIS A 293 -3.37 -7.17 12.94
N PHE A 294 -2.06 -7.27 12.74
CA PHE A 294 -1.44 -7.41 11.42
C PHE A 294 -1.13 -8.89 11.17
N ASP A 295 -0.54 -9.24 10.02
CA ASP A 295 -0.14 -10.62 9.70
C ASP A 295 -1.31 -11.63 9.75
N ASP A 296 -2.44 -11.24 9.16
CA ASP A 296 -3.62 -12.09 9.10
C ASP A 296 -3.37 -13.38 8.29
N PRO A 297 -3.82 -14.56 8.75
CA PRO A 297 -3.63 -15.82 8.03
C PRO A 297 -4.20 -15.83 6.60
N ALA A 298 -5.23 -15.02 6.29
CA ALA A 298 -5.80 -14.92 4.96
C ALA A 298 -4.87 -14.21 3.96
N ALA A 299 -3.77 -13.58 4.43
CA ALA A 299 -2.73 -13.07 3.56
C ALA A 299 -1.96 -14.21 2.86
N VAL A 300 -1.98 -15.43 3.40
CA VAL A 300 -1.37 -16.60 2.74
C VAL A 300 -2.12 -16.88 1.45
N GLY A 301 -1.40 -16.78 0.32
CA GLY A 301 -1.99 -16.93 -1.01
C GLY A 301 -2.68 -15.67 -1.54
N CYS A 302 -2.47 -14.52 -0.89
CA CYS A 302 -2.89 -13.23 -1.41
C CYS A 302 -2.30 -12.99 -2.81
N THR A 303 -3.14 -12.48 -3.72
CA THR A 303 -2.72 -12.12 -5.08
C THR A 303 -3.14 -10.69 -5.38
N VAL A 304 -2.22 -9.97 -6.03
CA VAL A 304 -2.41 -8.56 -6.41
C VAL A 304 -1.94 -8.42 -7.85
N SER A 305 -2.83 -7.95 -8.73
CA SER A 305 -2.52 -7.65 -10.14
C SER A 305 -3.16 -6.30 -10.51
N PRO A 306 -2.50 -5.19 -10.17
CA PRO A 306 -3.00 -3.85 -10.44
C PRO A 306 -2.92 -3.48 -11.94
N GLY A 307 -3.71 -2.48 -12.34
CA GLY A 307 -3.72 -1.90 -13.68
C GLY A 307 -4.65 -2.57 -14.68
N GLU A 308 -4.66 -2.04 -15.91
CA GLU A 308 -5.38 -2.59 -17.06
C GLU A 308 -4.47 -2.53 -18.32
N PRO A 309 -4.02 -3.68 -18.86
CA PRO A 309 -4.27 -5.03 -18.37
C PRO A 309 -3.62 -5.29 -17.00
N PRO A 310 -4.19 -6.18 -16.16
CA PRO A 310 -3.62 -6.53 -14.86
C PRO A 310 -2.18 -7.07 -14.99
N VAL A 311 -1.25 -6.51 -14.21
CA VAL A 311 0.14 -6.98 -14.13
C VAL A 311 0.35 -7.68 -12.79
N PRO A 312 0.55 -9.01 -12.74
CA PRO A 312 0.75 -9.72 -11.48
C PRO A 312 1.98 -9.23 -10.73
N LEU A 313 1.80 -8.97 -9.44
CA LEU A 313 2.89 -8.70 -8.52
C LEU A 313 3.65 -9.99 -8.18
N ASP A 314 4.91 -9.86 -7.78
CA ASP A 314 5.63 -10.95 -7.14
C ASP A 314 4.82 -11.52 -5.96
N SER A 315 4.70 -12.84 -5.89
CA SER A 315 3.84 -13.50 -4.89
C SER A 315 4.25 -13.21 -3.44
N ARG A 316 5.55 -13.06 -3.16
CA ARG A 316 6.03 -12.75 -1.80
C ARG A 316 5.73 -11.29 -1.45
N ALA A 317 5.86 -10.39 -2.42
CA ALA A 317 5.48 -8.99 -2.24
C ALA A 317 3.95 -8.81 -2.08
N ALA A 318 3.15 -9.58 -2.81
CA ALA A 318 1.69 -9.62 -2.65
C ALA A 318 1.28 -10.15 -1.28
N GLU A 319 1.92 -11.21 -0.80
CA GLU A 319 1.70 -11.71 0.57
C GLU A 319 2.05 -10.63 1.61
N LEU A 320 3.22 -10.00 1.51
CA LEU A 320 3.62 -8.93 2.45
C LEU A 320 2.63 -7.76 2.45
N TYR A 321 2.19 -7.31 1.28
CA TYR A 321 1.16 -6.27 1.16
C TYR A 321 -0.10 -6.59 1.97
N CYS A 322 -0.58 -7.82 1.86
CA CYS A 322 -1.75 -8.30 2.59
C CYS A 322 -1.47 -8.47 4.09
N ARG A 323 -0.26 -8.87 4.47
CA ARG A 323 0.15 -9.00 5.89
C ARG A 323 0.26 -7.65 6.59
N GLU A 324 0.54 -6.57 5.86
CA GLU A 324 0.61 -5.20 6.39
C GLU A 324 -0.75 -4.59 6.71
N GLN A 325 -1.85 -5.25 6.35
CA GLN A 325 -3.20 -4.75 6.61
C GLN A 325 -3.61 -4.98 8.06
N PHE A 326 -4.18 -3.96 8.71
CA PHE A 326 -4.73 -4.10 10.06
C PHE A 326 -6.13 -4.71 9.99
N VAL A 327 -6.30 -5.95 10.46
CA VAL A 327 -7.58 -6.66 10.46
C VAL A 327 -8.29 -6.46 11.81
N VAL A 328 -9.55 -6.02 11.74
CA VAL A 328 -10.38 -5.75 12.92
C VAL A 328 -10.99 -7.04 13.46
N GLU A 329 -10.76 -7.31 14.74
CA GLU A 329 -11.29 -8.46 15.47
C GLU A 329 -12.50 -8.10 16.33
N SER A 330 -12.46 -6.94 17.00
CA SER A 330 -13.60 -6.44 17.77
C SER A 330 -13.63 -4.92 17.85
N ILE A 331 -14.83 -4.40 18.10
CA ILE A 331 -15.12 -2.97 18.17
C ILE A 331 -15.97 -2.67 19.40
N GLU A 332 -15.68 -1.55 20.04
CA GLU A 332 -16.50 -0.91 21.05
C GLU A 332 -16.73 0.54 20.62
N VAL A 333 -17.99 0.93 20.41
CA VAL A 333 -18.35 2.33 20.14
C VAL A 333 -18.36 3.06 21.48
N THR A 334 -17.42 3.99 21.66
CA THR A 334 -17.27 4.76 22.91
C THR A 334 -17.89 6.15 22.82
N GLY A 335 -18.22 6.62 21.61
CA GLY A 335 -18.87 7.91 21.40
C GLY A 335 -19.10 8.26 19.93
N THR A 336 -19.37 9.54 19.69
CA THR A 336 -19.52 10.13 18.36
C THR A 336 -18.69 11.41 18.33
N ASP A 337 -17.98 11.61 17.22
CA ASP A 337 -17.17 12.79 16.94
C ASP A 337 -18.07 13.87 16.30
N PRO A 338 -18.40 14.96 17.02
CA PRO A 338 -19.27 16.02 16.50
C PRO A 338 -18.59 16.85 15.40
N ASP A 339 -17.27 16.75 15.26
CA ASP A 339 -16.46 17.51 14.31
C ASP A 339 -16.08 16.68 13.07
N PHE A 340 -16.65 15.47 12.91
CA PHE A 340 -16.44 14.63 11.73
C PHE A 340 -17.10 15.27 10.49
N PRO A 341 -16.38 15.39 9.36
CA PRO A 341 -16.80 16.16 8.18
C PRO A 341 -17.87 15.51 7.30
#